data_AF-A0A2E2BFV2-F1
#
_entry.id   AF-A0A2E2BFV2-F1
#
_cell.length_a   1.000
_cell.length_b   1.000
_cell.length_c   1.000
_cell.angle_alpha   90.00
_cell.angle_beta   90.00
_cell.angle_gamma   90.00
#
_symmetry.space_group_name_H-M   'P 1'
#
loop_
_entity.id
_entity.type
_entity.pdbx_description
1 polymer ?
#
loop_
_entity_poly.entity_id
_entity_poly.type
_entity_poly.pdbx_seq_one_letter_code
_entity_poly.pdbx_strand_id
1 'polypeptide(L)'
;MEQENNIKIIHQDLFVKKEEETMVFVFSCVDKKMIEFLLNKDRNKTISIIDKTFYKNKKIAKTYVNNHVNKTGENPVRANQAISISPFFDITSLYLQSKAGITTTSLGNKYFEMKNKTQHPSTYMSNVAILCRALGFKKIKGILINN
;
A
#
# COMPACT_ATOMS: atom_id res chain seq x y z
N MET A 1 10.59 23.99 2.54
CA MET A 1 10.15 22.95 1.59
C MET A 1 9.98 21.69 2.40
N GLU A 2 8.75 21.36 2.79
CA GLU A 2 8.44 20.39 3.85
C GLU A 2 9.15 19.05 3.62
N GLN A 3 10.13 18.73 4.47
CA GLN A 3 10.51 17.35 4.72
C GLN A 3 9.30 16.69 5.39
N GLU A 4 8.37 16.22 4.55
CA GLU A 4 7.12 15.63 5.00
C GLU A 4 7.41 14.47 5.95
N ASN A 5 6.95 14.63 7.18
CA ASN A 5 7.05 13.70 8.31
C ASN A 5 6.13 12.47 8.09
N ASN A 6 6.23 11.83 6.92
CA ASN A 6 5.36 10.79 6.41
C ASN A 6 5.91 9.40 6.70
N ILE A 7 5.01 8.46 7.00
CA ILE A 7 5.36 7.04 7.16
C ILE A 7 5.33 6.42 5.78
N LYS A 8 6.40 5.72 5.38
CA LYS A 8 6.50 5.03 4.09
C LYS A 8 6.41 3.52 4.30
N ILE A 9 5.59 2.87 3.49
CA ILE A 9 5.51 1.41 3.39
C ILE A 9 5.90 1.05 1.95
N ILE A 10 7.09 0.52 1.74
CA ILE A 10 7.73 0.39 0.43
C ILE A 10 7.95 -1.08 0.08
N HIS A 11 7.56 -1.48 -1.11
CA HIS A 11 7.82 -2.84 -1.60
C HIS A 11 9.33 -3.08 -1.69
N GLN A 12 9.81 -4.24 -1.24
CA GLN A 12 11.23 -4.56 -1.14
C GLN A 12 12.03 -4.34 -2.45
N ASP A 13 11.45 -4.69 -3.60
CA ASP A 13 12.08 -4.52 -4.92
C ASP A 13 12.31 -3.04 -5.32
N LEU A 14 11.69 -2.11 -4.60
CA LEU A 14 11.81 -0.66 -4.84
C LEU A 14 12.65 0.04 -3.77
N PHE A 15 13.01 -0.66 -2.68
CA PHE A 15 13.73 -0.07 -1.59
C PHE A 15 15.22 0.01 -1.90
N VAL A 16 15.75 1.23 -1.95
CA VAL A 16 17.20 1.49 -1.98
C VAL A 16 17.59 1.96 -0.59
N LYS A 17 18.39 1.15 0.12
CA LYS A 17 18.84 1.48 1.47
C LYS A 17 19.58 2.81 1.47
N LYS A 18 19.04 3.78 2.19
CA LYS A 18 19.72 4.99 2.64
C LYS A 18 19.81 4.91 4.17
N GLU A 19 20.66 5.72 4.80
CA GLU A 19 20.84 5.73 6.27
C GLU A 19 19.50 5.82 7.03
N GLU A 20 19.50 5.34 8.28
CA GLU A 20 18.33 4.97 9.10
C GLU A 20 17.08 5.86 8.95
N GLU A 21 16.09 5.37 8.18
CA GLU A 21 14.75 5.99 8.13
C GLU A 21 13.79 5.25 9.09
N THR A 22 13.65 5.73 10.33
CA THR A 22 12.70 5.19 11.34
C THR A 22 11.23 5.24 10.91
N MET A 23 10.93 5.94 9.81
CA MET A 23 9.61 6.09 9.21
C MET A 23 9.35 5.17 8.01
N VAL A 24 10.29 4.27 7.67
CA VAL A 24 10.14 3.34 6.55
C VAL A 24 9.90 1.92 7.05
N PHE A 25 8.91 1.26 6.48
CA PHE A 25 8.74 -0.19 6.54
C PHE A 25 8.90 -0.78 5.15
N VAL A 26 9.71 -1.83 5.03
CA VAL A 26 9.94 -2.54 3.77
C VAL A 26 9.12 -3.82 3.77
N PHE A 27 8.29 -4.03 2.74
CA PHE A 27 7.36 -5.16 2.70
C PHE A 27 7.52 -6.02 1.45
N SER A 28 7.18 -7.30 1.59
CA SER A 28 6.89 -8.25 0.50
C SER A 28 5.49 -8.83 0.59
N CYS A 29 4.90 -8.82 1.79
CA CYS A 29 3.53 -9.17 2.11
C CYS A 29 3.06 -8.37 3.34
N VAL A 30 1.81 -8.56 3.74
CA VAL A 30 1.32 -8.08 5.05
C VAL A 30 1.62 -9.13 6.10
N ASP A 31 2.42 -8.78 7.11
CA ASP A 31 2.85 -9.68 8.17
C ASP A 31 2.74 -9.03 9.56
N LYS A 32 3.07 -9.81 10.60
CA LYS A 32 3.03 -9.34 11.99
C LYS A 32 3.97 -8.15 12.23
N LYS A 33 5.13 -8.12 11.58
CA LYS A 33 6.12 -7.04 11.72
C LYS A 33 5.56 -5.72 11.20
N MET A 34 4.81 -5.74 10.10
CA MET A 34 4.13 -4.55 9.59
C MET A 34 3.10 -4.02 10.60
N ILE A 35 2.34 -4.93 11.21
CA ILE A 35 1.33 -4.56 12.22
C ILE A 35 2.03 -3.90 13.42
N GLU A 36 3.07 -4.53 13.96
CA GLU A 36 3.86 -3.99 15.08
C GLU A 36 4.48 -2.63 14.74
N PHE A 37 5.03 -2.49 13.52
CA PHE A 37 5.55 -1.22 13.05
C PHE A 37 4.47 -0.14 13.03
N LEU A 38 3.30 -0.43 12.45
CA LEU A 38 2.20 0.52 12.32
C LEU A 38 1.56 0.86 13.65
N LEU A 39 1.43 -0.10 14.57
CA LEU A 39 0.83 0.12 15.88
C LEU A 39 1.53 1.25 16.65
N ASN A 40 2.85 1.36 16.50
CA ASN A 40 3.69 2.36 17.17
C ASN A 40 3.77 3.73 16.47
N LYS A 41 2.94 4.02 15.45
CA LYS A 41 2.98 5.30 14.71
C LYS A 41 1.81 6.24 15.00
N ASP A 42 2.03 7.54 14.84
CA ASP A 42 0.95 8.52 14.92
C ASP A 42 -0.06 8.36 13.76
N ARG A 43 -1.34 8.19 14.09
CA ARG A 43 -2.45 7.98 13.12
C ARG A 43 -2.81 9.22 12.31
N ASN A 44 -2.35 10.40 12.73
CA ASN A 44 -2.57 11.66 12.02
C ASN A 44 -1.58 11.89 10.87
N LYS A 45 -0.49 11.13 10.84
CA LYS A 45 0.51 11.16 9.76
C LYS A 45 -0.03 10.53 8.49
N THR A 46 0.49 11.01 7.36
CA THR A 46 0.21 10.42 6.06
C THR A 46 1.01 9.13 5.88
N ILE A 47 0.31 8.04 5.54
CA ILE A 47 0.92 6.80 5.08
C ILE A 47 1.11 6.90 3.56
N SER A 48 2.34 6.72 3.08
CA SER A 48 2.64 6.50 1.66
C SER A 48 2.93 5.02 1.40
N ILE A 49 1.99 4.34 0.75
CA ILE A 49 2.15 2.96 0.28
C ILE A 49 2.77 3.02 -1.11
N ILE A 50 3.97 2.46 -1.26
CA ILE A 50 4.72 2.42 -2.51
C ILE A 50 4.86 0.95 -2.92
N ASP A 51 4.15 0.55 -3.97
CA ASP A 51 4.16 -0.82 -4.48
C ASP A 51 4.68 -0.85 -5.92
N LYS A 52 5.19 -2.00 -6.34
CA LYS A 52 5.63 -2.20 -7.72
C LYS A 52 4.44 -2.42 -8.65
N THR A 53 4.60 -1.97 -9.89
CA THR A 53 3.67 -2.28 -10.99
C THR A 53 4.44 -2.79 -12.19
N PHE A 54 3.70 -3.22 -13.21
CA PHE A 54 4.24 -3.63 -14.49
C PHE A 54 3.56 -2.88 -15.64
N TYR A 55 4.38 -2.24 -16.49
CA TYR A 55 3.98 -1.76 -17.81
C TYR A 55 5.00 -2.20 -18.85
N LYS A 56 4.53 -2.94 -19.87
CA LYS A 56 5.37 -3.55 -20.91
C LYS A 56 6.26 -2.54 -21.65
N ASN A 57 5.76 -1.33 -21.91
CA ASN A 57 6.40 -0.35 -22.81
C ASN A 57 6.65 1.03 -22.16
N LYS A 58 6.64 1.14 -20.82
CA LYS A 58 6.90 2.43 -20.14
C LYS A 58 8.13 2.33 -19.24
N LYS A 59 9.15 3.15 -19.49
CA LYS A 59 10.23 3.35 -18.51
C LYS A 59 9.70 4.08 -17.28
N ILE A 60 10.29 3.75 -16.14
CA ILE A 60 10.13 4.32 -14.80
C ILE A 60 8.99 5.35 -14.69
N ALA A 61 7.82 4.88 -14.31
CA ALA A 61 6.62 5.71 -14.18
C ALA A 61 6.10 5.63 -12.75
N LYS A 62 6.01 6.79 -12.10
CA LYS A 62 5.28 6.96 -10.84
C LYS A 62 3.82 7.25 -11.17
N THR A 63 2.91 6.44 -10.65
CA THR A 63 1.46 6.64 -10.82
C THR A 63 0.79 6.68 -9.45
N TYR A 64 -0.12 7.63 -9.23
CA TYR A 64 -0.90 7.70 -7.99
C TYR A 64 -2.13 6.79 -8.06
N VAL A 65 -2.54 6.25 -6.92
CA VAL A 65 -3.67 5.33 -6.81
C VAL A 65 -4.80 6.00 -6.04
N ASN A 66 -5.99 6.02 -6.65
CA ASN A 66 -7.21 6.53 -6.06
C ASN A 66 -8.12 5.41 -5.55
N ASN A 67 -8.00 4.21 -6.11
CA ASN A 67 -8.79 3.04 -5.74
C ASN A 67 -8.05 1.72 -6.03
N HIS A 68 -8.56 0.60 -5.53
CA HIS A 68 -8.03 -0.72 -5.82
C HIS A 68 -9.12 -1.76 -6.10
N VAL A 69 -8.75 -2.80 -6.84
CA VAL A 69 -9.43 -4.10 -6.86
C VAL A 69 -8.55 -5.09 -6.11
N ASN A 70 -9.10 -5.72 -5.08
CA ASN A 70 -8.40 -6.77 -4.33
C ASN A 70 -8.62 -8.14 -5.00
N LYS A 71 -7.68 -8.59 -5.83
CA LYS A 71 -7.64 -9.95 -6.41
C LYS A 71 -6.63 -10.86 -5.70
N THR A 72 -6.12 -10.46 -4.53
CA THR A 72 -5.22 -11.31 -3.74
C THR A 72 -5.94 -12.53 -3.16
N GLY A 73 -7.26 -12.42 -2.94
CA GLY A 73 -8.05 -13.44 -2.23
C GLY A 73 -7.86 -13.40 -0.70
N GLU A 74 -7.09 -12.43 -0.22
CA GLU A 74 -6.73 -12.27 1.18
C GLU A 74 -7.31 -10.97 1.74
N ASN A 75 -7.69 -11.03 3.02
CA ASN A 75 -8.04 -9.88 3.82
C ASN A 75 -7.20 -9.91 5.10
N PRO A 76 -6.33 -8.91 5.34
CA PRO A 76 -5.40 -8.93 6.47
C PRO A 76 -6.08 -8.82 7.84
N VAL A 77 -7.35 -8.41 7.90
CA VAL A 77 -8.12 -8.34 9.15
C VAL A 77 -9.01 -9.57 9.39
N ARG A 78 -9.04 -10.53 8.45
CA ARG A 78 -9.86 -11.75 8.59
C ARG A 78 -9.40 -12.54 9.81
N ALA A 79 -10.36 -12.89 10.67
CA ALA A 79 -10.15 -13.60 11.94
C ALA A 79 -9.27 -12.86 12.96
N ASN A 80 -8.93 -11.59 12.70
CA ASN A 80 -8.14 -10.72 13.57
C ASN A 80 -8.88 -9.40 13.81
N GLN A 81 -10.21 -9.39 13.85
CA GLN A 81 -11.02 -8.16 13.92
C GLN A 81 -10.69 -7.30 15.14
N ALA A 82 -10.19 -7.91 16.23
CA ALA A 82 -9.74 -7.21 17.43
C ALA A 82 -8.60 -6.19 17.20
N ILE A 83 -7.83 -6.31 16.10
CA ILE A 83 -6.81 -5.31 15.76
C ILE A 83 -7.42 -4.03 15.18
N SER A 84 -8.67 -4.08 14.72
CA SER A 84 -9.31 -2.96 14.07
C SER A 84 -10.01 -2.03 15.07
N ILE A 85 -9.99 -0.73 14.77
CA ILE A 85 -10.77 0.27 15.51
C ILE A 85 -12.29 0.05 15.38
N SER A 86 -12.73 -0.68 14.36
CA SER A 86 -14.13 -1.04 14.13
C SER A 86 -14.22 -2.39 13.42
N PRO A 87 -15.14 -3.28 13.81
CA PRO A 87 -15.30 -4.59 13.14
C PRO A 87 -15.69 -4.46 11.66
N PHE A 88 -16.34 -3.35 11.29
CA PHE A 88 -16.68 -3.00 9.91
C PHE A 88 -16.33 -1.54 9.66
N PHE A 89 -15.65 -1.24 8.55
CA PHE A 89 -15.26 0.11 8.19
C PHE A 89 -15.47 0.36 6.70
N ASP A 90 -15.82 1.60 6.37
CA ASP A 90 -15.98 2.05 5.00
C ASP A 90 -14.61 2.26 4.34
N ILE A 91 -14.47 1.75 3.11
CA ILE A 91 -13.28 1.86 2.26
C ILE A 91 -13.53 2.71 1.00
N THR A 92 -14.71 3.33 0.86
CA THR A 92 -15.08 4.14 -0.31
C THR A 92 -14.09 5.27 -0.56
N SER A 93 -13.62 5.93 0.50
CA SER A 93 -12.59 6.99 0.45
C SER A 93 -11.30 6.54 1.13
N LEU A 94 -10.79 5.37 0.71
CA LEU A 94 -9.60 4.77 1.31
C LEU A 94 -8.34 5.60 1.03
N TYR A 95 -8.15 6.02 -0.22
CA TYR A 95 -6.96 6.76 -0.68
C TYR A 95 -7.22 8.26 -0.82
N LEU A 96 -6.19 9.05 -0.54
CA LEU A 96 -6.11 10.46 -0.92
C LEU A 96 -6.14 10.57 -2.44
N GLN A 97 -7.11 11.35 -2.93
CA GLN A 97 -7.38 11.47 -4.36
C GLN A 97 -6.33 12.34 -5.08
N SER A 98 -5.95 11.93 -6.28
CA SER A 98 -5.12 12.69 -7.22
C SER A 98 -5.85 12.86 -8.55
N LYS A 99 -5.66 14.01 -9.23
CA LYS A 99 -6.29 14.32 -10.52
C LYS A 99 -6.03 13.26 -11.60
N ALA A 100 -4.84 12.65 -11.58
CA ALA A 100 -4.43 11.60 -12.51
C ALA A 100 -4.31 10.22 -11.82
N GLY A 101 -5.03 10.04 -10.70
CA GLY A 101 -4.98 8.79 -9.95
C GLY A 101 -5.78 7.67 -10.63
N ILE A 102 -5.27 6.45 -10.51
CA ILE A 102 -5.83 5.27 -11.18
C ILE A 102 -6.46 4.29 -10.19
N THR A 103 -7.13 3.27 -10.73
CA THR A 103 -7.48 2.06 -9.98
C THR A 103 -6.41 0.99 -10.21
N THR A 104 -5.76 0.53 -9.14
CA THR A 104 -4.81 -0.59 -9.20
C THR A 104 -5.52 -1.93 -9.04
N THR A 105 -4.93 -3.03 -9.53
CA THR A 105 -5.39 -4.39 -9.21
C THR A 105 -4.30 -5.12 -8.43
N SER A 106 -4.55 -5.38 -7.15
CA SER A 106 -3.62 -6.13 -6.29
C SER A 106 -3.76 -7.63 -6.52
N LEU A 107 -2.65 -8.28 -6.88
CA LEU A 107 -2.59 -9.68 -7.30
C LEU A 107 -1.94 -10.61 -6.25
N GLY A 108 -1.25 -10.06 -5.25
CA GLY A 108 -0.54 -10.81 -4.22
C GLY A 108 0.44 -11.81 -4.83
N ASN A 109 0.36 -13.07 -4.39
CA ASN A 109 1.20 -14.16 -4.90
C ASN A 109 1.03 -14.43 -6.41
N LYS A 110 -0.10 -14.05 -7.02
CA LYS A 110 -0.36 -14.23 -8.45
C LYS A 110 0.27 -13.14 -9.33
N TYR A 111 0.99 -12.18 -8.73
CA TYR A 111 1.54 -11.03 -9.45
C TYR A 111 2.39 -11.45 -10.65
N PHE A 112 3.36 -12.35 -10.47
CA PHE A 112 4.28 -12.71 -11.55
C PHE A 112 3.59 -13.41 -12.72
N GLU A 113 2.58 -14.23 -12.44
CA GLU A 113 1.78 -14.93 -13.45
C GLU A 113 0.83 -13.98 -14.19
N MET A 114 0.22 -13.03 -13.47
CA MET A 114 -0.92 -12.24 -13.97
C MET A 114 -0.58 -10.79 -14.33
N LYS A 115 0.60 -10.27 -13.99
CA LYS A 115 0.99 -8.86 -14.24
C LYS A 115 0.88 -8.44 -15.71
N ASN A 116 1.16 -9.35 -16.64
CA ASN A 116 1.09 -9.06 -18.08
C ASN A 116 -0.35 -9.01 -18.62
N LYS A 117 -1.31 -9.54 -17.86
CA LYS A 117 -2.72 -9.70 -18.25
C LYS A 117 -3.66 -8.79 -17.46
N THR A 118 -3.08 -7.94 -16.59
CA THR A 118 -3.83 -7.13 -15.63
C THR A 118 -3.47 -5.68 -15.81
N GLN A 119 -4.47 -4.80 -15.84
CA GLN A 119 -4.25 -3.37 -15.90
C GLN A 119 -3.77 -2.86 -14.52
N HIS A 120 -2.69 -2.08 -14.52
CA HIS A 120 -2.11 -1.48 -13.31
C HIS A 120 -1.93 -2.51 -12.18
N PRO A 121 -1.19 -3.60 -12.41
CA PRO A 121 -1.05 -4.64 -11.40
C PRO A 121 -0.22 -4.13 -10.23
N SER A 122 -0.60 -4.50 -9.01
CA SER A 122 0.23 -4.32 -7.82
C SER A 122 0.32 -5.62 -7.05
N THR A 123 1.21 -5.70 -6.06
CA THR A 123 1.33 -6.90 -5.23
C THR A 123 0.25 -6.89 -4.16
N TYR A 124 0.50 -6.26 -3.02
CA TYR A 124 -0.32 -6.28 -1.82
C TYR A 124 -0.86 -4.90 -1.43
N MET A 125 -0.77 -3.89 -2.30
CA MET A 125 -1.26 -2.52 -2.01
C MET A 125 -2.68 -2.47 -1.42
N SER A 126 -3.64 -3.25 -1.93
CA SER A 126 -4.99 -3.30 -1.35
C SER A 126 -4.97 -3.75 0.11
N ASN A 127 -4.23 -4.81 0.40
CA ASN A 127 -4.15 -5.40 1.74
C ASN A 127 -3.47 -4.44 2.69
N VAL A 128 -2.35 -3.83 2.29
CA VAL A 128 -1.66 -2.81 3.11
C VAL A 128 -2.60 -1.63 3.40
N ALA A 129 -3.35 -1.15 2.42
CA ALA A 129 -4.27 -0.03 2.60
C ALA A 129 -5.45 -0.39 3.52
N ILE A 130 -6.03 -1.58 3.37
CA ILE A 130 -7.09 -2.11 4.25
C ILE A 130 -6.57 -2.20 5.69
N LEU A 131 -5.36 -2.75 5.89
CA LEU A 131 -4.75 -2.82 7.22
C LEU A 131 -4.56 -1.42 7.82
N CYS A 132 -4.02 -0.46 7.06
CA CYS A 132 -3.83 0.91 7.54
C CYS A 132 -5.16 1.54 7.98
N ARG A 133 -6.23 1.37 7.19
CA ARG A 133 -7.56 1.87 7.56
C ARG A 133 -8.10 1.19 8.80
N ALA A 134 -7.95 -0.12 8.90
CA ALA A 134 -8.37 -0.90 10.06
C ALA A 134 -7.68 -0.44 11.34
N LEU A 135 -6.41 -0.05 11.27
CA LEU A 135 -5.62 0.50 12.38
C LEU A 135 -5.90 1.98 12.68
N GLY A 136 -6.78 2.63 11.91
CA GLY A 136 -7.25 4.00 12.16
C GLY A 136 -6.51 5.11 11.38
N PHE A 137 -5.64 4.77 10.43
CA PHE A 137 -5.02 5.78 9.57
C PHE A 137 -6.04 6.34 8.57
N LYS A 138 -6.17 7.67 8.55
CA LYS A 138 -7.14 8.37 7.67
C LYS A 138 -6.53 8.91 6.38
N LYS A 139 -5.23 9.21 6.38
CA LYS A 139 -4.49 9.80 5.26
C LYS A 139 -3.61 8.75 4.60
N ILE A 140 -4.16 8.03 3.62
CA ILE A 140 -3.44 6.95 2.92
C ILE A 140 -3.20 7.39 1.48
N LYS A 141 -1.94 7.41 1.04
CA LYS A 141 -1.52 7.76 -0.33
C LYS A 141 -0.97 6.51 -1.00
N GLY A 142 -1.55 6.10 -2.13
CA GLY A 142 -1.07 4.97 -2.92
C GLY A 142 -0.20 5.42 -4.09
N ILE A 143 0.94 4.77 -4.29
CA ILE A 143 1.91 5.07 -5.33
C ILE A 143 2.37 3.76 -5.97
N LEU A 144 2.23 3.65 -7.30
CA LEU A 144 2.83 2.56 -8.07
C LEU A 144 4.09 3.05 -8.77
N ILE A 145 5.13 2.22 -8.74
CA ILE A 145 6.38 2.44 -9.48
C ILE A 145 6.60 1.26 -10.41
N ASN A 146 6.70 1.54 -11.71
CA ASN A 146 7.27 0.60 -12.67
C ASN A 146 8.78 0.76 -12.61
N ASN A 147 9.55 -0.29 -12.32
CA ASN A 147 11.01 -0.25 -12.43
C ASN A 147 11.48 -0.98 -13.70
#